data_AF-A0A7S2HRT9-F1
#
_entry.id   AF-A0A7S2HRT9-F1
#
_cell.length_a   1.000
_cell.length_b   1.000
_cell.length_c   1.000
_cell.angle_alpha   90.00
_cell.angle_beta   90.00
_cell.angle_gamma   90.00
#
_symmetry.space_group_name_H-M   'P 1'
#
loop_
_entity.id
_entity.type
_entity.pdbx_description
1 polymer ?
#
loop_
_entity_poly.entity_id
_entity_poly.type
_entity_poly.pdbx_seq_one_letter_code
_entity_poly.pdbx_strand_id
1 'polypeptide(L)'
;GRPAVIFEMQMGMVDRGCELEWISQYPHEKEVLWNPLTGLEVRNMRLEGLLTIVEVKLSVNLAASTLDQVVRKRRLLVADIASNMPVQVRSDPSIASMKRSEDKTALAKVCDSLLNHATRSGPLSRTDA
;
A
#
# COMPACT_ATOMS: atom_id res chain seq x y z
N GLY A 1 21.45 -39.91 -5.91
CA GLY A 1 21.10 -38.78 -6.80
C GLY A 1 21.47 -37.48 -6.13
N ARG A 2 21.58 -36.37 -6.86
CA ARG A 2 21.69 -35.03 -6.25
C ARG A 2 20.29 -34.55 -5.85
N PRO A 3 20.13 -33.87 -4.69
CA PRO A 3 18.85 -33.30 -4.32
C PRO A 3 18.43 -32.22 -5.32
N ALA A 4 17.12 -32.13 -5.61
CA ALA A 4 16.54 -31.19 -6.55
C ALA A 4 15.29 -30.52 -5.94
N VAL A 5 14.96 -29.33 -6.42
CA VAL A 5 13.79 -28.56 -5.97
C VAL A 5 12.94 -28.22 -7.18
N ILE A 6 11.63 -28.47 -7.08
CA ILE A 6 10.62 -28.06 -8.07
C ILE A 6 9.64 -27.10 -7.39
N PHE A 7 9.34 -26.00 -8.07
CA PHE A 7 8.28 -25.08 -7.67
C PHE A 7 7.01 -25.38 -8.45
N GLU A 8 5.94 -25.74 -7.75
CA GLU A 8 4.61 -25.83 -8.32
C GLU A 8 3.91 -24.47 -8.11
N MET A 9 3.89 -23.67 -9.17
CA MET A 9 3.41 -22.29 -9.11
C MET A 9 1.93 -22.21 -9.46
N GLN A 10 1.10 -21.77 -8.52
CA GLN A 10 -0.31 -21.48 -8.73
C GLN A 10 -0.49 -20.02 -9.15
N MET A 11 -1.07 -19.82 -10.33
CA MET A 11 -1.36 -18.51 -10.91
C MET A 11 -2.86 -18.22 -10.85
N GLY A 12 -3.24 -17.08 -10.28
CA GLY A 12 -4.57 -16.50 -10.41
C GLY A 12 -4.71 -15.63 -11.67
N MET A 13 -5.82 -14.89 -11.77
CA MET A 13 -6.07 -14.00 -12.92
C MET A 13 -5.23 -12.71 -12.89
N VAL A 14 -4.77 -12.29 -11.70
CA VAL A 14 -4.10 -10.99 -11.47
C VAL A 14 -2.58 -11.13 -11.55
N ASP A 15 -2.09 -12.32 -11.20
CA ASP A 15 -0.71 -12.74 -11.04
C ASP A 15 -0.24 -13.62 -12.23
N ARG A 16 -0.89 -13.47 -13.39
CA ARG A 16 -0.45 -14.12 -14.62
C ARG A 16 0.83 -13.48 -15.14
N GLY A 17 1.77 -14.31 -15.58
CA GLY A 17 2.96 -13.87 -16.29
C GLY A 17 2.68 -13.63 -17.78
N CYS A 18 3.71 -13.16 -18.48
CA CYS A 18 3.72 -12.95 -19.91
C CYS A 18 4.33 -14.16 -20.63
N GLU A 19 3.62 -14.75 -21.58
CA GLU A 19 4.15 -15.82 -22.43
C GLU A 19 5.13 -15.25 -23.47
N LEU A 20 6.33 -15.83 -23.55
CA LEU A 20 7.42 -15.31 -24.37
C LEU A 20 7.66 -16.09 -25.67
N GLU A 21 6.77 -17.01 -26.05
CA GLU A 21 6.97 -17.92 -27.18
C GLU A 21 7.39 -17.20 -28.49
N TRP A 22 6.83 -16.02 -28.76
CA TRP A 22 7.09 -15.27 -29.99
C TRP A 22 8.46 -14.58 -30.07
N ILE A 23 9.14 -14.34 -28.93
CA ILE A 23 10.49 -13.75 -28.85
C ILE A 23 11.54 -14.68 -28.26
N SER A 24 11.15 -15.87 -27.83
CA SER A 24 12.06 -16.75 -27.12
C SER A 24 13.22 -17.18 -28.00
N GLN A 25 14.42 -17.20 -27.42
CA GLN A 25 15.61 -17.80 -28.04
C GLN A 25 15.48 -19.32 -28.13
N TYR A 26 14.62 -19.93 -27.32
CA TYR A 26 14.35 -21.37 -27.28
C TYR A 26 12.85 -21.62 -27.54
N PRO A 27 12.36 -21.51 -28.78
CA PRO A 27 10.93 -21.58 -29.08
C PRO A 27 10.25 -22.92 -28.75
N HIS A 28 11.04 -23.98 -28.56
CA HIS A 28 10.56 -25.30 -28.15
C HIS A 28 10.33 -25.39 -26.63
N GLU A 29 10.78 -24.39 -25.87
CA GLU A 29 10.58 -24.27 -24.43
C GLU A 29 9.53 -23.19 -24.16
N LYS A 30 8.44 -23.57 -23.49
CA LYS A 30 7.43 -22.62 -23.08
C LYS A 30 7.93 -21.82 -21.89
N GLU A 31 8.07 -20.51 -22.09
CA GLU A 31 8.54 -19.58 -21.07
C GLU A 31 7.44 -18.59 -20.69
N VAL A 32 7.26 -18.39 -19.38
CA VAL A 32 6.38 -17.39 -18.79
C VAL A 32 7.21 -16.51 -17.88
N LEU A 33 7.18 -15.20 -18.12
CA LEU A 33 7.93 -14.22 -17.34
C LEU A 33 7.00 -13.43 -16.43
N TRP A 34 7.40 -13.27 -15.17
CA TRP A 34 6.72 -12.39 -14.21
C TRP A 34 7.48 -11.10 -13.98
N ASN A 35 6.77 -10.11 -13.45
CA ASN A 35 7.33 -8.79 -13.12
C ASN A 35 8.40 -8.92 -12.03
N PRO A 36 9.42 -8.04 -12.02
CA PRO A 36 10.31 -7.92 -10.87
C PRO A 36 9.52 -7.72 -9.57
N LEU A 37 10.06 -8.23 -8.46
CA LEU A 37 9.43 -8.18 -7.13
C LEU A 37 8.10 -8.96 -7.03
N THR A 38 7.89 -9.96 -7.89
CA THR A 38 6.79 -10.92 -7.69
C THR A 38 7.01 -11.68 -6.37
N GLY A 39 6.02 -11.61 -5.49
CA GLY A 39 6.02 -12.32 -4.22
C GLY A 39 5.73 -13.80 -4.44
N LEU A 40 6.49 -14.66 -3.75
CA LEU A 40 6.28 -16.10 -3.71
C LEU A 40 5.82 -16.48 -2.29
N GLU A 41 4.58 -16.93 -2.15
CA GLU A 41 4.05 -17.41 -0.88
C GLU A 41 4.03 -18.94 -0.88
N VAL A 42 4.81 -19.55 0.01
CA VAL A 42 4.83 -21.01 0.17
C VAL A 42 3.51 -21.46 0.80
N ARG A 43 2.79 -22.34 0.11
CA ARG A 43 1.53 -22.93 0.57
C ARG A 43 1.74 -24.29 1.22
N ASN A 44 2.60 -25.09 0.63
CA ASN A 44 2.91 -26.43 1.11
C ASN A 44 4.31 -26.83 0.63
N MET A 45 4.90 -27.82 1.30
CA MET A 45 6.16 -28.42 0.90
C MET A 45 6.08 -29.92 1.14
N ARG A 46 6.42 -30.70 0.11
CA ARG A 46 6.45 -32.16 0.19
C ARG A 46 7.77 -32.71 -0.34
N LEU A 47 8.14 -33.88 0.18
CA LEU A 47 9.35 -34.59 -0.19
C LEU A 47 8.99 -35.86 -0.94
N GLU A 48 9.57 -36.05 -2.12
CA GLU A 48 9.46 -37.24 -2.94
C GLU A 48 10.87 -37.82 -3.16
N GLY A 49 11.35 -38.60 -2.18
CA GLY A 49 12.70 -39.15 -2.17
C GLY A 49 13.76 -38.05 -2.03
N LEU A 50 14.46 -37.73 -3.12
CA LEU A 50 15.46 -36.65 -3.19
C LEU A 50 14.93 -35.36 -3.82
N LEU A 51 13.63 -35.31 -4.14
CA LEU A 51 12.95 -34.19 -4.75
C LEU A 51 12.15 -33.42 -3.69
N THR A 52 12.44 -32.14 -3.53
CA THR A 52 11.60 -31.23 -2.74
C THR A 52 10.65 -30.50 -3.67
N ILE A 53 9.36 -30.68 -3.47
CA ILE A 53 8.33 -29.96 -4.22
C ILE A 53 7.76 -28.87 -3.32
N VAL A 54 7.84 -27.63 -3.78
CA VAL A 54 7.38 -26.44 -3.07
C VAL A 54 6.19 -25.88 -3.82
N GLU A 55 5.00 -26.00 -3.23
CA GLU A 55 3.79 -25.38 -3.76
C GLU A 55 3.81 -23.90 -3.39
N VAL A 56 3.78 -23.04 -4.39
CA VAL A 56 3.84 -21.58 -4.19
C VAL A 56 2.66 -20.89 -4.87
N LYS A 57 2.10 -19.91 -4.19
CA LYS A 57 1.15 -18.96 -4.79
C LYS A 57 1.88 -17.68 -5.15
N LEU A 58 1.66 -17.22 -6.37
CA LEU A 58 2.23 -15.96 -6.83
C LEU A 58 1.40 -14.78 -6.32
N SER A 59 2.08 -13.70 -5.99
CA SER A 59 1.44 -12.45 -5.59
C SER A 59 2.13 -11.30 -6.31
N VAL A 60 1.41 -10.70 -7.25
CA VAL A 60 1.86 -9.47 -7.90
C VAL A 60 1.06 -8.34 -7.29
N ASN A 61 1.77 -7.41 -6.66
CA ASN A 61 1.16 -6.27 -6.00
C ASN A 61 0.78 -5.20 -7.04
N LEU A 62 -0.36 -5.37 -7.71
CA LEU A 62 -0.86 -4.40 -8.69
C LEU A 62 -1.58 -3.20 -8.05
N ALA A 63 -1.86 -3.26 -6.74
CA ALA A 63 -2.75 -2.32 -6.05
C ALA A 63 -2.10 -1.54 -4.90
N ALA A 64 -0.89 -1.88 -4.46
CA ALA A 64 -0.24 -1.07 -3.44
C ALA A 64 0.22 0.24 -4.05
N SER A 65 -0.34 1.29 -3.48
CA SER A 65 0.17 2.63 -3.64
C SER A 65 1.65 2.69 -3.29
N THR A 66 2.43 3.43 -4.08
CA THR A 66 3.81 3.75 -3.71
C THR A 66 3.84 4.45 -2.35
N LEU A 67 4.99 4.44 -1.65
CA LEU A 67 5.15 5.16 -0.38
C LEU A 67 4.67 6.61 -0.49
N ASP A 68 5.00 7.29 -1.60
CA ASP A 68 4.57 8.66 -1.89
C ASP A 68 3.04 8.79 -2.00
N GLN A 69 2.39 7.85 -2.67
CA GLN A 69 0.93 7.83 -2.79
C GLN A 69 0.26 7.56 -1.44
N VAL A 70 0.84 6.70 -0.60
CA VAL A 70 0.34 6.45 0.77
C VAL A 70 0.53 7.68 1.65
N VAL A 71 1.70 8.32 1.62
CA VAL A 71 1.98 9.56 2.37
C VAL A 71 1.05 10.69 1.92
N ARG A 72 0.87 10.86 0.61
CA ARG A 72 -0.07 11.84 0.05
C ARG A 72 -1.51 11.57 0.49
N LYS A 73 -1.97 10.33 0.41
CA LYS A 73 -3.34 9.95 0.83
C LYS A 73 -3.56 10.22 2.32
N ARG A 74 -2.57 9.92 3.17
CA ARG A 74 -2.60 10.25 4.60
C ARG A 74 -2.64 11.76 4.85
N ARG A 75 -1.79 12.55 4.17
CA ARG A 75 -1.80 14.02 4.29
C ARG A 75 -3.15 14.63 3.90
N LEU A 76 -3.73 14.18 2.78
CA LEU A 76 -5.03 14.66 2.31
C LEU A 76 -6.15 14.34 3.29
N LEU A 77 -6.17 13.12 3.82
CA LEU A 77 -7.16 12.70 4.82
C LEU A 77 -7.07 13.56 6.09
N VAL A 78 -5.86 13.76 6.62
CA VAL A 78 -5.65 14.59 7.83
C VAL A 78 -6.05 16.05 7.58
N ALA A 79 -5.72 16.61 6.41
CA ALA A 79 -6.11 17.96 6.04
C ALA A 79 -7.64 18.12 5.96
N ASP A 80 -8.33 17.16 5.35
CA ASP A 80 -9.79 17.15 5.23
C ASP A 80 -10.49 17.03 6.60
N ILE A 81 -9.97 16.18 7.49
CA ILE A 81 -10.44 16.13 8.88
C ILE A 81 -10.25 17.47 9.58
N ALA A 82 -9.06 18.09 9.46
CA ALA A 82 -8.78 19.36 10.12
C ALA A 82 -9.70 20.49 9.65
N SER A 83 -10.09 20.52 8.36
CA SER A 83 -11.04 21.50 7.83
C SER A 83 -12.48 21.22 8.24
N ASN A 84 -12.90 19.96 8.28
CA ASN A 84 -14.31 19.60 8.50
C ASN A 84 -14.68 19.49 9.99
N MET A 85 -13.72 19.16 10.87
CA MET A 85 -13.93 19.03 12.31
C MET A 85 -14.48 20.30 12.98
N PRO A 86 -13.94 21.53 12.76
CA PRO A 86 -14.50 22.72 13.38
C PRO A 86 -15.92 23.05 12.88
N VAL A 87 -16.26 22.66 11.64
CA VAL A 87 -17.62 22.80 11.11
C VAL A 87 -18.57 21.84 11.82
N GLN A 88 -18.18 20.58 11.96
CA GLN A 88 -18.96 19.56 12.67
C GLN A 88 -19.21 19.93 14.14
N VAL A 89 -18.17 20.39 14.84
CA VAL A 89 -18.27 20.83 16.24
C VAL A 89 -19.20 22.04 16.40
N ARG A 90 -19.22 22.96 15.43
CA ARG A 90 -20.15 24.12 15.43
C ARG A 90 -21.59 23.73 15.11
N SER A 91 -21.79 22.71 14.28
CA SER A 91 -23.11 22.19 13.94
C SER A 91 -23.70 21.26 15.02
N ASP A 92 -22.90 20.83 15.99
CA ASP A 92 -23.37 20.00 17.09
C ASP A 92 -24.22 20.83 18.07
N PRO A 93 -25.53 20.53 18.22
CA PRO A 93 -26.44 21.31 19.06
C PRO A 93 -26.07 21.27 20.55
N SER A 94 -25.30 20.27 21.01
CA SER A 94 -24.82 20.19 22.39
C SER A 94 -23.74 21.24 22.72
N ILE A 95 -22.88 21.57 21.74
CA ILE A 95 -21.80 22.55 21.84
C ILE A 95 -22.32 23.98 21.61
N ALA A 96 -23.37 24.13 20.79
CA ALA A 96 -23.99 25.42 20.49
C ALA A 96 -24.55 26.13 21.74
N SER A 97 -25.06 25.36 22.73
CA SER A 97 -25.60 25.86 23.99
C SER A 97 -24.57 26.28 25.05
N MET A 98 -23.27 25.99 24.86
CA MET A 98 -22.22 26.44 25.79
C MET A 98 -21.98 27.96 25.62
N LYS A 99 -22.14 28.72 26.72
CA LYS A 99 -21.90 30.18 26.78
C LYS A 99 -20.48 30.49 26.27
N ARG A 100 -20.27 31.66 25.62
CA ARG A 100 -18.95 32.13 25.14
C ARG A 100 -17.99 32.31 26.33
N SER A 101 -17.35 31.24 26.80
CA SER A 101 -16.14 31.27 27.62
C SER A 101 -14.91 31.18 26.72
N GLU A 102 -13.76 31.55 27.28
CA GLU A 102 -12.44 31.59 26.65
C GLU A 102 -12.06 30.29 25.91
N ASP A 103 -12.72 29.17 26.22
CA ASP A 103 -12.59 27.85 25.58
C ASP A 103 -12.89 27.87 24.06
N LYS A 104 -13.89 28.63 23.61
CA LYS A 104 -14.21 28.73 22.16
C LYS A 104 -13.08 29.40 21.37
N THR A 105 -12.38 30.36 21.98
CA THR A 105 -11.26 31.08 21.37
C THR A 105 -9.99 30.23 21.39
N ALA A 106 -9.76 29.44 22.43
CA ALA A 106 -8.66 28.48 22.50
C ALA A 106 -8.80 27.38 21.44
N LEU A 107 -10.01 26.82 21.28
CA LEU A 107 -10.27 25.75 20.31
C LEU A 107 -10.12 26.22 18.85
N ALA A 108 -10.53 27.46 18.55
CA ALA A 108 -10.28 28.09 17.26
C ALA A 108 -8.78 28.26 16.97
N LYS A 109 -7.99 28.72 17.95
CA LYS A 109 -6.53 28.85 17.83
C LYS A 109 -5.82 27.50 17.60
N VAL A 110 -6.29 26.44 18.25
CA VAL A 110 -5.75 25.08 18.02
C VAL A 110 -6.06 24.60 16.60
N CYS A 111 -7.30 24.80 16.12
CA CYS A 111 -7.66 24.46 14.74
C CYS A 111 -6.81 25.24 13.72
N ASP A 112 -6.64 26.54 13.92
CA ASP A 112 -5.81 27.38 13.03
C ASP A 112 -4.33 26.99 13.09
N SER A 113 -3.82 26.59 14.26
CA SER A 113 -2.44 26.10 14.42
C SER A 113 -2.22 24.77 13.69
N LEU A 114 -3.17 23.83 13.80
CA LEU A 114 -3.13 22.55 13.09
C LEU A 114 -3.23 22.74 11.57
N LEU A 115 -4.08 23.66 11.10
CA LEU A 115 -4.21 24.00 9.68
C LEU A 115 -2.90 24.60 9.13
N ASN A 116 -2.28 25.50 9.89
CA ASN A 116 -1.00 26.11 9.53
C ASN A 116 0.17 25.11 9.55
N HIS A 117 0.16 24.14 10.47
CA HIS A 117 1.17 23.07 10.49
C HIS A 117 1.00 22.09 9.33
N ALA A 118 -0.24 21.73 8.98
CA ALA A 118 -0.54 20.86 7.85
C ALA A 118 -0.12 21.47 6.50
N THR A 119 -0.25 22.80 6.37
CA THR A 119 0.06 23.54 5.14
C THR A 119 1.54 23.93 4.99
N ARG A 120 2.32 24.01 6.08
CA ARG A 120 3.75 24.38 6.05
C ARG A 120 4.72 23.23 5.72
N SER A 121 4.29 21.97 5.79
CA SER A 121 5.13 20.87 5.33
C SER A 121 5.10 20.80 3.80
N GLY A 122 6.06 21.46 3.16
CA GLY A 122 6.29 21.35 1.71
C GLY A 122 6.50 19.90 1.24
N PRO A 123 6.59 19.67 -0.08
CA PRO A 123 7.00 18.36 -0.60
C PRO A 123 8.33 17.97 0.06
N LEU A 124 8.41 16.73 0.56
CA LEU A 124 9.66 16.19 1.12
C LEU A 124 10.76 16.34 0.07
N SER A 125 11.77 17.15 0.35
CA SER A 125 12.94 17.24 -0.51
C SER A 125 13.72 15.92 -0.43
N ARG A 126 14.28 15.54 -1.57
CA ARG A 126 14.97 14.27 -1.83
C ARG A 126 16.24 14.03 -0.99
N THR A 127 16.52 14.87 -0.01
CA THR A 127 17.75 14.90 0.79
C THR A 127 17.61 14.25 2.18
N ASP A 128 16.40 13.87 2.58
CA ASP A 128 16.14 13.36 3.94
C ASP A 128 15.96 11.83 3.97
N ALA A 129 16.64 11.12 3.07
CA ALA A 129 16.70 9.65 3.03
C ALA A 129 18.06 9.15 3.55
#